data_AF-A0A344J3R4-F1
#
_entry.id   AF-A0A344J3R4-F1
#
_cell.length_a   1.000
_cell.length_b   1.000
_cell.length_c   1.000
_cell.angle_alpha   90.00
_cell.angle_beta   90.00
_cell.angle_gamma   90.00
#
_symmetry.space_group_name_H-M   'P 1'
#
loop_
_entity.id
_entity.type
_entity.pdbx_description
1 polymer ?
#
loop_
_entity_poly.entity_id
_entity_poly.type
_entity_poly.pdbx_seq_one_letter_code
_entity_poly.pdbx_strand_id
1 'polypeptide(L)'
;MPVFTLDELTTMLADAGATPSPPVAMPGYGDQLLDQTPRARKCREITRIANMYRWQEAITLFLDSRGAEHLSDLTDPQVDDLLDRMYGYVDAAETGCSLVTDLPAC
;
A
#
# COMPACT_ATOMS: atom_id res chain seq x y z
N MET A 1 43.48 -38.69 -6.90
CA MET A 1 42.83 -37.59 -6.16
C MET A 1 43.86 -36.46 -6.05
N PRO A 2 43.96 -35.50 -6.99
CA PRO A 2 44.84 -34.36 -6.78
C PRO A 2 44.19 -33.39 -5.79
N VAL A 3 44.94 -33.06 -4.73
CA VAL A 3 44.56 -32.13 -3.65
C VAL A 3 45.12 -30.76 -4.04
N PHE A 4 44.24 -29.79 -4.31
CA PHE A 4 44.63 -28.41 -4.56
C PHE A 4 44.98 -27.72 -3.23
N THR A 5 46.18 -27.14 -3.14
CA THR A 5 46.67 -26.44 -1.96
C THR A 5 46.03 -25.06 -1.83
N LEU A 6 45.72 -24.64 -0.59
CA LEU A 6 45.08 -23.36 -0.26
C LEU A 6 45.78 -22.13 -0.89
N ASP A 7 47.08 -22.26 -1.16
CA ASP A 7 47.92 -21.24 -1.78
C ASP A 7 47.46 -20.89 -3.22
N GLU A 8 46.99 -21.87 -3.99
CA GLU A 8 46.51 -21.65 -5.37
C GLU A 8 45.19 -20.86 -5.40
N LEU A 9 44.31 -21.05 -4.41
CA LEU A 9 43.08 -20.26 -4.28
C LEU A 9 43.36 -18.82 -3.85
N THR A 10 44.42 -18.60 -3.06
CA THR A 10 44.81 -17.25 -2.62
C THR A 10 45.39 -16.43 -3.77
N THR A 11 46.13 -17.04 -4.70
CA THR A 11 46.69 -16.32 -5.85
C THR A 11 45.62 -15.87 -6.83
N MET A 12 44.51 -16.59 -6.99
CA MET A 12 43.40 -16.17 -7.87
C MET A 12 42.57 -15.01 -7.30
N LEU A 13 42.60 -14.76 -5.99
CA LEU A 13 41.80 -13.69 -5.37
C LEU A 13 42.51 -12.32 -5.38
N ALA A 14 43.81 -12.28 -5.67
CA ALA A 14 44.63 -11.07 -5.63
C ALA A 14 44.67 -10.27 -6.96
N ASP A 15 44.15 -10.84 -8.05
CA ASP A 15 44.10 -10.21 -9.40
C ASP A 15 42.72 -9.62 -9.73
N ALA A 16 41.95 -9.20 -8.72
CA ALA A 16 40.78 -8.37 -8.93
C ALA A 16 41.14 -6.91 -8.69
N GLY A 17 41.91 -6.34 -9.62
CA GLY A 17 42.15 -4.90 -9.72
C GLY A 17 40.83 -4.16 -9.97
N ALA A 18 40.12 -3.83 -8.89
CA ALA A 18 38.99 -2.91 -8.91
C ALA A 18 39.42 -1.61 -8.22
N THR A 19 39.86 -0.66 -9.03
CA THR A 19 39.88 0.77 -8.66
C THR A 19 38.58 1.11 -7.94
N PRO A 20 38.60 1.81 -6.78
CA PRO A 20 37.37 2.31 -6.19
C PRO A 20 36.81 3.40 -7.11
N SER A 21 35.95 3.00 -8.05
CA SER A 21 35.08 3.93 -8.74
C SER A 21 34.30 4.70 -7.68
N PRO A 22 34.16 6.03 -7.80
CA PRO A 22 33.31 6.79 -6.89
C PRO A 22 31.93 6.12 -6.86
N PRO A 23 31.27 6.04 -5.68
CA PRO A 23 29.94 5.46 -5.61
C PRO A 23 29.09 6.16 -6.67
N VAL A 24 28.65 5.40 -7.66
CA VAL A 24 27.62 5.85 -8.60
C VAL A 24 26.46 6.24 -7.69
N ALA A 25 26.26 7.54 -7.53
CA ALA A 25 25.08 8.09 -6.91
C ALA A 25 23.92 7.60 -7.77
N MET A 26 23.33 6.48 -7.37
CA MET A 26 22.11 5.94 -7.97
C MET A 26 21.08 7.07 -7.95
N PRO A 27 20.68 7.63 -9.10
CA PRO A 27 19.63 8.62 -9.13
C PRO A 27 18.32 7.84 -8.97
N GLY A 28 17.74 7.82 -7.77
CA GLY A 28 16.40 7.23 -7.62
C GLY A 28 15.95 6.80 -6.24
N TYR A 29 16.82 6.74 -5.23
CA TYR A 29 16.36 6.65 -3.83
C TYR A 29 16.10 8.03 -3.22
N GLY A 30 15.90 9.04 -4.06
CA GLY A 30 15.35 10.30 -3.64
C GLY A 30 13.87 10.10 -3.44
N ASP A 31 13.45 10.11 -2.17
CA ASP A 31 12.10 10.49 -1.83
C ASP A 31 11.01 9.65 -2.49
N GLN A 32 10.76 8.45 -1.96
CA GLN A 32 9.38 7.96 -1.95
C GLN A 32 8.61 8.79 -0.92
N LEU A 33 8.53 10.10 -1.17
CA LEU A 33 7.75 11.11 -0.48
C LEU A 33 6.32 10.64 -0.70
N LEU A 34 5.85 9.79 0.20
CA LEU A 34 4.49 9.27 0.22
C LEU A 34 3.60 10.47 -0.08
N ASP A 35 2.98 10.48 -1.26
CA ASP A 35 2.23 11.64 -1.74
C ASP A 35 1.37 12.16 -0.59
N GLN A 36 1.70 13.37 -0.14
CA GLN A 36 1.12 14.00 1.05
C GLN A 36 -0.01 14.93 0.68
N THR A 37 -0.38 15.00 -0.60
CA THR A 37 -1.53 15.78 -1.04
C THR A 37 -2.77 15.41 -0.22
N PRO A 38 -3.67 16.37 0.03
CA PRO A 38 -4.90 16.10 0.78
C PRO A 38 -5.70 14.98 0.13
N ARG A 39 -5.69 14.91 -1.21
CA ARG A 39 -6.30 13.84 -1.99
C ARG A 39 -5.69 12.46 -1.70
N ALA A 40 -4.36 12.33 -1.76
CA ALA A 40 -3.70 11.06 -1.48
C ALA A 40 -3.95 10.56 -0.05
N ARG A 41 -4.08 11.48 0.92
CA ARG A 41 -4.48 11.14 2.30
C ARG A 41 -5.90 10.55 2.35
N LYS A 42 -6.86 11.16 1.66
CA LYS A 42 -8.24 10.66 1.56
C LYS A 42 -8.30 9.29 0.91
N CYS A 43 -7.60 9.07 -0.22
CA CYS A 43 -7.57 7.77 -0.88
C CYS A 43 -6.98 6.66 0.01
N ARG A 44 -5.93 6.98 0.79
CA ARG A 44 -5.36 6.04 1.77
C ARG A 44 -6.34 5.73 2.89
N GLU A 45 -7.05 6.73 3.38
CA GLU A 45 -8.05 6.54 4.44
C GLU A 45 -9.22 5.67 3.96
N ILE A 46 -9.74 5.91 2.75
CA ILE A 46 -10.75 5.05 2.11
C ILE A 46 -10.26 3.59 2.07
N THR A 47 -9.03 3.39 1.57
CA THR A 47 -8.42 2.06 1.47
C THR A 47 -8.26 1.40 2.85
N ARG A 48 -7.91 2.19 3.87
CA ARG A 48 -7.74 1.73 5.25
C ARG A 48 -9.07 1.28 5.85
N ILE A 49 -10.12 2.09 5.73
CA ILE A 49 -11.46 1.75 6.22
C ILE A 49 -11.95 0.47 5.53
N ALA A 50 -11.87 0.40 4.21
CA ALA A 50 -12.30 -0.78 3.48
C ALA A 50 -11.49 -2.04 3.84
N ASN A 51 -10.20 -1.93 4.16
CA ASN A 51 -9.41 -3.06 4.64
C ASN A 51 -9.85 -3.51 6.03
N MET A 52 -10.15 -2.57 6.92
CA MET A 52 -10.54 -2.84 8.31
C MET A 52 -11.88 -3.59 8.39
N TYR A 53 -12.86 -3.21 7.57
CA TYR A 53 -14.19 -3.84 7.53
C TYR A 53 -14.38 -4.85 6.39
N ARG A 54 -13.34 -5.12 5.59
CA ARG A 54 -13.36 -5.96 4.39
C ARG A 54 -14.38 -5.50 3.32
N TRP A 55 -14.60 -4.19 3.21
CA TRP A 55 -15.53 -3.56 2.25
C TRP A 55 -14.87 -3.16 0.92
N GLN A 56 -13.88 -3.92 0.45
CA GLN A 56 -13.22 -3.63 -0.82
C GLN A 56 -14.19 -3.70 -2.01
N GLU A 57 -15.18 -4.60 -1.95
CA GLU A 57 -16.23 -4.68 -2.96
C GLU A 57 -17.07 -3.39 -3.04
N ALA A 58 -17.29 -2.69 -1.92
CA ALA A 58 -18.03 -1.43 -1.92
C ALA A 58 -17.27 -0.33 -2.68
N ILE A 59 -15.94 -0.31 -2.58
CA ILE A 59 -15.09 0.58 -3.39
C ILE A 59 -15.19 0.21 -4.86
N THR A 60 -15.08 -1.09 -5.19
CA THR A 60 -15.18 -1.57 -6.58
C THR A 60 -16.53 -1.23 -7.21
N LEU A 61 -17.63 -1.42 -6.50
CA LEU A 61 -18.98 -1.06 -6.99
C LEU A 61 -19.13 0.45 -7.20
N PHE A 62 -18.55 1.26 -6.32
CA PHE A 62 -18.54 2.71 -6.51
C PHE A 62 -17.73 3.12 -7.74
N LEU A 63 -16.54 2.53 -7.92
CA LEU A 63 -15.68 2.74 -9.08
C LEU A 63 -16.39 2.36 -10.39
N ASP A 64 -17.05 1.20 -10.42
CA ASP A 64 -17.84 0.72 -11.56
C ASP A 64 -19.00 1.69 -11.89
N SER A 65 -19.72 2.18 -10.87
CA SER A 65 -20.80 3.16 -11.07
C SER A 65 -20.35 4.50 -11.65
N ARG A 66 -19.06 4.82 -11.53
CA ARG A 66 -18.44 6.05 -12.06
C ARG A 66 -17.62 5.80 -13.32
N GLY A 67 -17.48 4.54 -13.76
CA GLY A 67 -16.64 4.16 -14.89
C GLY A 67 -15.15 4.40 -14.65
N ALA A 68 -14.70 4.32 -13.39
CA ALA A 68 -13.31 4.50 -12.99
C ALA A 68 -12.69 3.15 -12.64
N GLU A 69 -11.42 2.93 -12.98
CA GLU A 69 -10.70 1.70 -12.60
C GLU A 69 -9.95 1.88 -11.27
N HIS A 70 -9.49 3.10 -10.99
CA HIS A 70 -8.71 3.42 -9.80
C HIS A 70 -9.27 4.64 -9.05
N LEU A 71 -9.00 4.72 -7.74
CA LEU A 71 -9.29 5.93 -6.94
C LEU A 71 -8.57 7.17 -7.48
N SER A 72 -7.45 6.98 -8.18
CA SER A 72 -6.69 8.03 -8.86
C SER A 72 -7.40 8.61 -10.10
N ASP A 73 -8.41 7.92 -10.63
CA ASP A 73 -9.21 8.39 -11.76
C ASP A 73 -10.42 9.21 -11.31
N LEU A 74 -10.76 9.15 -10.01
CA LEU A 74 -11.85 9.94 -9.42
C LEU A 74 -11.44 11.40 -9.25
N THR A 75 -12.36 12.30 -9.54
CA THR A 75 -12.23 13.72 -9.22
C THR A 75 -12.26 13.94 -7.70
N ASP A 76 -11.64 15.03 -7.22
CA ASP A 76 -11.65 15.39 -5.80
C ASP A 76 -13.04 15.33 -5.12
N PRO A 77 -14.14 15.88 -5.71
CA PRO A 77 -15.46 15.76 -5.11
C PRO A 77 -15.99 14.32 -5.06
N GLN A 78 -15.59 13.45 -5.99
CA GLN A 78 -15.99 12.03 -5.96
C GLN A 78 -15.23 11.26 -4.88
N VAL A 79 -13.96 11.60 -4.65
CA VAL A 79 -13.17 11.04 -3.55
C VAL A 79 -13.76 11.47 -2.20
N ASP A 80 -14.20 12.73 -2.08
CA ASP A 80 -14.90 13.22 -0.89
C ASP A 80 -16.25 12.52 -0.67
N ASP A 81 -17.08 12.38 -1.71
CA ASP A 81 -18.36 11.65 -1.65
C ASP A 81 -18.16 10.18 -1.21
N LEU A 82 -17.12 9.51 -1.72
CA LEU A 82 -16.79 8.14 -1.33
C LEU A 82 -16.31 8.06 0.13
N LEU A 83 -15.46 9.00 0.56
CA LEU A 83 -14.96 9.03 1.93
C LEU A 83 -16.09 9.28 2.93
N ASP A 84 -17.00 10.22 2.63
CA ASP A 84 -18.17 10.51 3.47
C ASP A 84 -19.09 9.29 3.59
N ARG A 85 -19.36 8.60 2.47
CA ARG A 85 -20.12 7.33 2.49
C ARG A 85 -19.45 6.24 3.31
N MET A 86 -18.13 6.08 3.19
CA MET A 86 -17.37 5.11 4.00
C MET A 86 -17.52 5.41 5.49
N TYR A 87 -17.43 6.68 5.91
CA TYR A 87 -17.70 7.06 7.30
C TYR A 87 -19.15 6.81 7.72
N GLY A 88 -20.13 7.06 6.85
CA GLY A 88 -21.52 6.70 7.11
C GLY A 88 -21.74 5.20 7.31
N TYR A 89 -21.03 4.35 6.55
CA TYR A 89 -21.07 2.91 6.76
C TYR A 89 -20.39 2.48 8.07
N VAL A 90 -19.29 3.13 8.46
CA VAL A 90 -18.65 2.91 9.75
C VAL A 90 -19.59 3.27 10.90
N ASP A 91 -20.19 4.45 10.86
CA ASP A 91 -21.15 4.90 11.87
C ASP A 91 -22.35 3.96 11.98
N ALA A 92 -22.90 3.52 10.84
CA ALA A 92 -23.97 2.54 10.80
C ALA A 92 -23.55 1.16 11.32
N ALA A 93 -22.33 0.71 11.05
CA ALA A 93 -21.81 -0.57 11.54
C ALA A 93 -21.55 -0.54 13.05
N GLU A 94 -21.00 0.55 13.56
CA GLU A 94 -20.75 0.75 15.00
C GLU A 94 -22.06 0.92 15.78
N THR A 95 -23.03 1.66 15.22
CA THR A 95 -24.37 1.81 15.79
C THR A 95 -25.18 0.52 15.70
N GLY A 96 -25.09 -0.21 14.59
CA GLY A 96 -25.80 -1.48 14.36
C GLY A 96 -25.28 -2.64 15.20
N CYS A 97 -23.98 -2.68 15.50
CA CYS A 97 -23.40 -3.63 16.47
C CYS A 97 -23.92 -3.41 17.89
N SER A 98 -24.38 -2.20 18.23
CA SER A 98 -25.02 -1.89 19.52
C SER A 98 -26.46 -2.41 19.63
N LEU A 99 -27.10 -2.82 18.51
CA LEU A 99 -28.51 -3.25 18.48
C LEU A 99 -28.72 -4.77 18.48
N VAL A 100 -27.65 -5.58 18.39
CA VAL A 100 -27.73 -7.06 18.42
C VAL A 100 -27.31 -7.59 19.80
N THR A 101 -27.99 -7.13 20.85
CA THR A 101 -28.08 -7.83 22.15
C THR A 101 -29.53 -7.79 22.67
N ASP A 102 -30.51 -7.79 21.76
CA ASP A 102 -31.92 -8.01 22.10
C ASP A 102 -32.54 -8.98 21.09
N LEU A 103 -32.02 -10.20 21.07
CA LEU A 103 -32.82 -11.35 20.63
C LEU A 103 -33.56 -11.82 21.89
N PRO A 104 -34.90 -11.81 21.95
CA PRO A 104 -35.59 -12.45 23.05
C PRO A 104 -35.23 -13.93 23.03
N ALA A 105 -34.70 -14.44 24.14
CA ALA A 105 -34.47 -15.86 24.33
C ALA A 105 -35.80 -16.60 24.12
N CYS A 106 -35.87 -17.40 23.05
CA CYS A 106 -36.96 -18.37 22.86
C CYS A 106 -36.79 -19.56 23.80
#